data_AF-A0A3B8MPZ0-F1
#
_entry.id   AF-A0A3B8MPZ0-F1
#
_cell.length_a   1.000
_cell.length_b   1.000
_cell.length_c   1.000
_cell.angle_alpha   90.00
_cell.angle_beta   90.00
_cell.angle_gamma   90.00
#
_symmetry.space_group_name_H-M   'P 1'
#
loop_
_entity.id
_entity.type
_entity.pdbx_description
1 polymer ?
#
loop_
_entity_poly.entity_id
_entity_poly.type
_entity_poly.pdbx_seq_one_letter_code
_entity_poly.pdbx_strand_id
1 'polypeptide(L)'
;ERTGNVDLVALGLNLFTQGIDPQIDFGDLDEIKRTAEYCNQLAVHERSPWAGDLVYTAFSGSHQDAIKKGLEAMEAKALATGVSVEQLEWAVPYLPIDPKDVGRSYEAVIRVNSQSGKGGVAYLLKTDHALDLPRKLQIEFSQVVQAKTDAEGGEVTSDEIWHIFQDEYLPALDVAAKWGHYEIHQTRSASDMDGSVSLQVKLRAGDEVLDTSAEGNGPIAAF
;
A
#
# COMPACT_ATOMS: atom_id res chain seq x y z
N GLU A 1 0.52 40.53 0.77
CA GLU A 1 -0.42 41.20 -0.17
C GLU A 1 -0.42 40.49 -1.52
N ARG A 2 -1.52 40.59 -2.29
CA ARG A 2 -1.68 40.04 -3.65
C ARG A 2 -1.26 38.57 -3.74
N THR A 3 -0.08 38.30 -4.28
CA THR A 3 0.47 36.96 -4.51
C THR A 3 1.12 36.33 -3.28
N GLY A 4 1.19 37.06 -2.16
CA GLY A 4 1.85 36.62 -0.94
C GLY A 4 3.27 37.16 -0.80
N ASN A 5 3.83 37.01 0.40
CA ASN A 5 5.26 37.22 0.63
C ASN A 5 6.03 35.96 0.19
N VAL A 6 7.36 36.02 0.24
CA VAL A 6 8.17 34.82 0.04
C VAL A 6 7.82 33.74 1.07
N ASP A 7 7.79 32.49 0.60
CA ASP A 7 7.53 31.32 1.43
C ASP A 7 8.81 30.92 2.19
N LEU A 8 8.75 31.02 3.53
CA LEU A 8 9.87 30.68 4.41
C LEU A 8 10.11 29.17 4.50
N VAL A 9 9.08 28.35 4.31
CA VAL A 9 9.22 26.89 4.23
C VAL A 9 10.03 26.53 2.99
N ALA A 10 9.65 27.12 1.84
CA ALA A 10 10.39 26.91 0.59
C ALA A 10 11.85 27.36 0.69
N LEU A 11 12.13 28.55 1.25
CA LEU A 11 13.50 29.02 1.45
C LEU A 11 14.32 28.12 2.39
N GLY A 12 13.76 27.78 3.54
CA GLY A 12 14.43 26.95 4.54
C GLY A 12 14.76 25.56 4.02
N LEU A 13 13.78 24.89 3.40
CA LEU A 13 14.01 23.55 2.88
C LEU A 13 14.86 23.53 1.61
N ASN A 14 14.86 24.61 0.80
CA ASN A 14 15.82 24.74 -0.28
C ASN A 14 17.27 24.77 0.24
N LEU A 15 17.54 25.43 1.38
CA LEU A 15 18.86 25.37 2.03
C LEU A 15 19.17 23.96 2.54
N PHE A 16 18.21 23.35 3.24
CA PHE A 16 18.34 22.00 3.79
C PHE A 16 18.72 20.97 2.72
N THR A 17 18.04 20.98 1.57
CA THR A 17 18.32 20.04 0.45
C THR A 17 19.71 20.17 -0.15
N GLN A 18 20.40 21.29 0.11
CA GLN A 18 21.76 21.55 -0.34
C GLN A 18 22.79 21.36 0.79
N GLY A 19 22.38 20.79 1.92
CA GLY A 19 23.25 20.53 3.07
C GLY A 19 23.58 21.76 3.91
N ILE A 20 22.76 22.82 3.82
CA ILE A 20 22.90 24.04 4.62
C ILE A 20 21.82 24.07 5.68
N ASP A 21 22.21 24.17 6.95
CA ASP A 21 21.29 24.29 8.09
C ASP A 21 20.44 25.58 7.97
N PRO A 22 19.11 25.49 7.84
CA PRO A 22 18.24 26.67 7.76
C PRO A 22 18.03 27.37 9.10
N GLN A 23 18.52 26.79 10.21
CA GLN A 23 18.35 27.29 11.59
C GLN A 23 16.88 27.43 12.04
N ILE A 24 15.98 26.73 11.35
CA ILE A 24 14.55 26.66 11.61
C ILE A 24 14.15 25.19 11.52
N ASP A 25 13.33 24.74 12.47
CA ASP A 25 12.85 23.37 12.51
C ASP A 25 11.66 23.19 11.56
N PHE A 26 11.79 22.23 10.64
CA PHE A 26 10.75 21.81 9.70
C PHE A 26 10.43 20.30 9.84
N GLY A 27 10.79 19.68 10.96
CA GLY A 27 10.65 18.23 11.18
C GLY A 27 9.21 17.71 11.19
N ASP A 28 8.21 18.58 11.34
CA ASP A 28 6.79 18.26 11.18
C ASP A 28 6.10 19.31 10.29
N LEU A 29 6.19 19.12 8.97
CA LEU A 29 5.53 20.00 8.01
C LEU A 29 4.00 19.94 8.09
N ASP A 30 3.44 18.83 8.55
CA ASP A 30 1.99 18.67 8.65
C ASP A 30 1.40 19.50 9.79
N GLU A 31 2.07 19.55 10.94
CA GLU A 31 1.72 20.47 12.02
C GLU A 31 1.85 21.93 11.58
N ILE A 32 2.94 22.29 10.89
CA ILE A 32 3.17 23.64 10.36
C ILE A 32 2.06 24.03 9.38
N LYS A 33 1.77 23.17 8.39
CA LYS A 33 0.70 23.36 7.39
C LYS A 33 -0.64 23.57 8.09
N ARG A 34 -1.05 22.63 8.95
CA ARG A 34 -2.34 22.67 9.66
C ARG A 34 -2.49 23.95 10.47
N THR A 35 -1.43 24.37 11.17
CA THR A 35 -1.42 25.60 11.96
C THR A 35 -1.53 26.84 11.07
N ALA A 36 -0.80 26.88 9.95
CA ALA A 36 -0.86 27.99 9.01
C ALA A 36 -2.23 28.10 8.33
N GLU A 37 -2.82 26.98 7.90
CA GLU A 37 -4.16 26.95 7.32
C GLU A 37 -5.23 27.38 8.32
N TYR A 38 -5.11 26.94 9.58
CA TYR A 38 -5.99 27.39 10.66
C TYR A 38 -5.88 28.90 10.91
N CYS A 39 -4.67 29.44 11.06
CA CYS A 39 -4.46 30.85 11.33
C CYS A 39 -4.89 31.75 10.17
N ASN A 40 -4.63 31.33 8.92
CA ASN A 40 -4.86 32.14 7.74
C ASN A 40 -6.23 31.92 7.10
N GLN A 41 -6.92 30.82 7.45
CA GLN A 41 -8.17 30.37 6.81
C GLN A 41 -8.01 30.22 5.28
N LEU A 42 -6.81 29.82 4.85
CA LEU A 42 -6.43 29.62 3.46
C LEU A 42 -5.65 28.32 3.35
N ALA A 43 -6.04 27.47 2.41
CA ALA A 43 -5.38 26.20 2.14
C ALA A 43 -3.99 26.41 1.52
N VAL A 44 -3.05 25.55 1.88
CA VAL A 44 -1.79 25.40 1.15
C VAL A 44 -2.09 24.61 -0.13
N HIS A 45 -1.69 25.17 -1.27
CA HIS A 45 -1.91 24.52 -2.56
C HIS A 45 -1.24 23.14 -2.61
N GLU A 46 -1.87 22.18 -3.27
CA GLU A 46 -1.47 20.77 -3.31
C GLU A 46 -0.07 20.56 -3.94
N ARG A 47 0.40 21.56 -4.70
CA ARG A 47 1.74 21.59 -5.33
C ARG A 47 2.69 22.63 -4.74
N SER A 48 2.32 23.27 -3.63
CA SER A 48 3.25 24.16 -2.93
C SER A 48 4.50 23.37 -2.54
N PRO A 49 5.72 23.85 -2.83
CA PRO A 49 6.95 23.14 -2.52
C PRO A 49 6.98 22.64 -1.07
N TRP A 50 7.36 21.37 -0.89
CA TRP A 50 7.51 20.68 0.40
C TRP A 50 6.22 20.43 1.18
N ALA A 51 5.34 21.41 1.32
CA ALA A 51 4.14 21.31 2.16
C ALA A 51 2.87 20.90 1.40
N GLY A 52 2.85 20.92 0.06
CA GLY A 52 1.71 20.49 -0.73
C GLY A 52 1.49 18.98 -0.70
N ASP A 53 0.24 18.53 -0.77
CA ASP A 53 -0.10 17.11 -0.59
C ASP A 53 0.42 16.18 -1.70
N LEU A 54 0.76 16.73 -2.88
CA LEU A 54 1.19 15.92 -4.03
C LEU A 54 2.71 15.91 -4.25
N VAL A 55 3.49 16.56 -3.38
CA VAL A 55 4.92 16.82 -3.66
C VAL A 55 5.83 15.62 -3.38
N TYR A 56 5.36 14.66 -2.59
CA TYR A 56 6.03 13.38 -2.33
C TYR A 56 5.31 12.20 -3.00
N THR A 57 4.49 12.49 -4.01
CA THR A 57 3.66 11.50 -4.70
C THR A 57 4.21 11.15 -6.08
N ALA A 58 4.33 9.85 -6.38
CA ALA A 58 4.70 9.38 -7.72
C ALA A 58 3.53 8.67 -8.41
N PHE A 59 2.98 9.29 -9.45
CA PHE A 59 1.88 8.72 -10.24
C PHE A 59 2.33 7.79 -11.38
N SER A 60 3.60 7.88 -11.79
CA SER A 60 4.14 7.07 -12.88
C SER A 60 4.73 5.78 -12.35
N GLY A 61 4.33 4.64 -12.91
CA GLY A 61 4.91 3.34 -12.57
C GLY A 61 6.42 3.26 -12.79
N SER A 62 6.98 3.98 -13.78
CA SER A 62 8.43 4.06 -13.97
C SER A 62 9.14 4.87 -12.89
N HIS A 63 8.50 5.93 -12.37
CA HIS A 63 9.05 6.69 -11.24
C HIS A 63 8.96 5.86 -9.96
N GLN A 64 7.84 5.16 -9.74
CA GLN A 64 7.65 4.25 -8.60
C GLN A 64 8.72 3.15 -8.58
N ASP A 65 9.00 2.51 -9.72
CA ASP A 65 10.06 1.49 -9.84
C ASP A 65 11.46 2.07 -9.55
N ALA A 66 11.76 3.27 -10.03
CA ALA A 66 13.04 3.94 -9.78
C ALA A 66 13.21 4.35 -8.30
N ILE A 67 12.15 4.88 -7.67
CA ILE A 67 12.12 5.22 -6.25
C ILE A 67 12.37 3.97 -5.42
N LYS A 68 11.65 2.87 -5.72
CA LYS A 68 11.83 1.58 -5.05
C LYS A 68 13.27 1.10 -5.12
N LYS A 69 13.88 1.09 -6.31
CA LYS A 69 15.29 0.69 -6.48
C LYS A 69 16.25 1.58 -5.69
N GLY A 70 15.96 2.88 -5.60
CA GLY A 70 16.73 3.81 -4.77
C GLY A 70 16.65 3.45 -3.28
N LEU A 71 15.45 3.19 -2.77
CA LEU A 71 15.22 2.80 -1.37
C LEU A 71 15.89 1.45 -1.04
N GLU A 72 15.71 0.42 -1.88
CA GLU A 72 16.35 -0.89 -1.70
C GLU A 72 17.89 -0.79 -1.71
N ALA A 73 18.45 0.07 -2.57
CA ALA A 73 19.89 0.32 -2.62
C ALA A 73 20.39 1.04 -1.35
N MET A 74 19.62 1.99 -0.83
CA MET A 74 19.92 2.68 0.44
C MET A 74 19.91 1.70 1.62
N GLU A 75 18.91 0.83 1.71
CA GLU A 75 18.82 -0.21 2.74
C GLU A 75 19.98 -1.21 2.67
N ALA A 76 20.32 -1.68 1.47
CA ALA A 76 21.43 -2.59 1.27
C ALA A 76 22.78 -1.94 1.66
N LYS A 77 22.95 -0.65 1.35
CA LYS A 77 24.13 0.13 1.73
C LYS A 77 24.21 0.29 3.24
N ALA A 78 23.09 0.63 3.90
CA ALA A 78 22.99 0.77 5.35
C ALA A 78 23.38 -0.53 6.07
N LEU A 79 22.88 -1.67 5.60
CA LEU A 79 23.24 -2.99 6.11
C LEU A 79 24.72 -3.30 5.93
N ALA A 80 25.29 -2.99 4.77
CA ALA A 80 26.70 -3.25 4.48
C ALA A 80 27.66 -2.38 5.30
N THR A 81 27.27 -1.16 5.64
CA THR A 81 28.10 -0.21 6.41
C THR A 81 27.80 -0.23 7.91
N GLY A 82 26.70 -0.85 8.34
CA GLY A 82 26.32 -0.97 9.75
C GLY A 82 25.77 0.32 10.36
N VAL A 83 25.23 1.24 9.55
CA VAL A 83 24.57 2.49 10.00
C VAL A 83 23.09 2.46 9.63
N SER A 84 22.26 3.33 10.22
CA SER A 84 20.87 3.49 9.79
C SER A 84 20.79 4.21 8.43
N VAL A 85 19.68 4.02 7.71
CA VAL A 85 19.43 4.68 6.42
C VAL A 85 19.47 6.21 6.56
N GLU A 86 18.97 6.73 7.68
CA GLU A 86 18.97 8.17 8.05
C GLU A 86 20.37 8.79 8.13
N GLN A 87 21.41 7.97 8.33
CA GLN A 87 22.80 8.45 8.41
C GLN A 87 23.50 8.43 7.04
N LEU A 88 22.83 7.92 6.00
CA LEU A 88 23.36 7.90 4.64
C LEU A 88 22.97 9.16 3.90
N GLU A 89 23.83 9.57 2.96
CA GLU A 89 23.47 10.56 1.97
C GLU A 89 22.28 10.06 1.14
N TRP A 90 21.20 10.85 1.10
CA TRP A 90 19.98 10.52 0.38
C TRP A 90 20.24 10.40 -1.13
N ALA A 91 19.82 9.27 -1.72
CA ALA A 91 20.11 8.95 -3.12
C ALA A 91 18.93 8.26 -3.83
N VAL A 92 17.70 8.72 -3.57
CA VAL A 92 16.48 8.15 -4.17
C VAL A 92 16.03 9.01 -5.37
N PRO A 93 15.89 8.45 -6.58
CA PRO A 93 15.43 9.20 -7.75
C PRO A 93 14.06 9.86 -7.52
N TYR A 94 13.86 11.05 -8.09
CA TYR A 94 12.60 11.82 -8.06
C TYR A 94 12.16 12.36 -6.69
N LEU A 95 12.76 11.90 -5.59
CA LEU A 95 12.54 12.46 -4.25
C LEU A 95 13.77 13.31 -3.87
N PRO A 96 13.66 14.64 -3.81
CA PRO A 96 14.80 15.52 -3.53
C PRO A 96 15.35 15.39 -2.09
N ILE A 97 14.54 14.90 -1.15
CA ILE A 97 14.88 14.62 0.26
C ILE A 97 14.14 13.36 0.71
N ASP A 98 14.52 12.79 1.85
CA ASP A 98 13.68 11.82 2.53
C ASP A 98 12.43 12.54 3.08
N PRO A 99 11.20 12.16 2.69
CA PRO A 99 9.98 12.76 3.26
C PRO A 99 9.94 12.66 4.79
N LYS A 100 10.58 11.64 5.38
CA LYS A 100 10.61 11.45 6.84
C LYS A 100 11.37 12.56 7.57
N ASP A 101 12.35 13.19 6.93
CA ASP A 101 13.12 14.30 7.52
C ASP A 101 12.25 15.51 7.85
N VAL A 102 11.05 15.59 7.26
CA VAL A 102 10.08 16.67 7.43
C VAL A 102 8.72 16.17 7.94
N GLY A 103 8.69 14.96 8.50
CA GLY A 103 7.49 14.37 9.12
C GLY A 103 6.45 13.86 8.11
N ARG A 104 6.86 13.64 6.86
CA ARG A 104 6.00 13.18 5.77
C ARG A 104 6.35 11.74 5.35
N SER A 105 5.51 11.16 4.51
CA SER A 105 5.75 9.87 3.87
C SER A 105 5.76 10.00 2.34
N TYR A 106 6.53 9.15 1.68
CA TYR A 106 6.40 8.92 0.24
C TYR A 106 5.09 8.17 -0.04
N GLU A 107 4.30 8.67 -0.98
CA GLU A 107 3.05 8.04 -1.40
C GLU A 107 3.14 7.53 -2.84
N ALA A 108 2.99 6.22 -3.00
CA ALA A 108 2.84 5.59 -4.31
C ALA A 108 1.36 5.57 -4.70
N VAL A 109 0.84 6.69 -5.22
CA VAL A 109 -0.55 6.74 -5.70
C VAL A 109 -0.65 6.07 -7.07
N ILE A 110 -1.50 5.05 -7.16
CA ILE A 110 -1.71 4.27 -8.37
C ILE A 110 -3.02 4.70 -9.01
N ARG A 111 -2.94 5.47 -10.09
CA ARG A 111 -4.09 5.61 -10.99
C ARG A 111 -4.28 4.28 -11.70
N VAL A 112 -5.31 3.52 -11.33
CA VAL A 112 -5.76 2.36 -12.11
C VAL A 112 -6.49 2.93 -13.32
N ASN A 113 -5.78 3.07 -14.44
CA ASN A 113 -6.41 3.28 -15.74
C ASN A 113 -6.02 2.15 -16.69
N SER A 114 -6.63 2.14 -17.87
CA SER A 114 -6.46 1.11 -18.90
C SER A 114 -5.01 0.90 -19.39
N GLN A 115 -4.03 1.70 -18.92
CA GLN A 115 -2.62 1.63 -19.30
C GLN A 115 -1.66 1.22 -18.16
N SER A 116 -1.97 1.49 -16.88
CA SER A 116 -1.07 1.30 -15.72
C SER A 116 -1.48 0.19 -14.73
N GLY A 117 -2.70 -0.36 -14.84
CA GLY A 117 -3.35 -1.13 -13.77
C GLY A 117 -2.74 -2.48 -13.35
N LYS A 118 -1.95 -3.17 -14.17
CA LYS A 118 -1.58 -4.58 -13.91
C LYS A 118 -0.36 -4.81 -13.01
N GLY A 119 0.50 -3.80 -12.87
CA GLY A 119 1.74 -3.91 -12.09
C GLY A 119 1.62 -3.34 -10.68
N GLY A 120 0.83 -2.27 -10.53
CA GLY A 120 0.71 -1.51 -9.31
C GLY A 120 0.01 -2.25 -8.17
N VAL A 121 -1.12 -2.88 -8.47
CA VAL A 121 -1.95 -3.58 -7.48
C VAL A 121 -1.18 -4.73 -6.80
N ALA A 122 -0.47 -5.54 -7.58
CA ALA A 122 0.32 -6.65 -7.06
C ALA A 122 1.53 -6.19 -6.23
N TYR A 123 2.13 -5.06 -6.60
CA TYR A 123 3.24 -4.49 -5.83
C TYR A 123 2.78 -4.02 -4.45
N LEU A 124 1.63 -3.34 -4.35
CA LEU A 124 1.10 -2.86 -3.08
C LEU A 124 0.73 -4.01 -2.14
N LEU A 125 0.05 -5.05 -2.63
CA LEU A 125 -0.25 -6.23 -1.81
C LEU A 125 1.01 -6.92 -1.28
N LYS A 126 2.09 -6.93 -2.06
CA LYS A 126 3.36 -7.49 -1.64
C LYS A 126 4.07 -6.61 -0.60
N THR A 127 4.09 -5.30 -0.79
CA THR A 127 4.82 -4.37 0.08
C THR A 127 4.07 -4.11 1.39
N ASP A 128 2.76 -3.85 1.31
CA ASP A 128 1.96 -3.38 2.44
C ASP A 128 1.32 -4.54 3.22
N HIS A 129 1.12 -5.69 2.56
CA HIS A 129 0.45 -6.86 3.14
C HIS A 129 1.24 -8.17 3.03
N ALA A 130 2.48 -8.14 2.56
CA ALA A 130 3.35 -9.32 2.40
C ALA A 130 2.77 -10.45 1.53
N LEU A 131 1.85 -10.13 0.62
CA LEU A 131 1.20 -11.09 -0.29
C LEU A 131 1.87 -11.08 -1.66
N ASP A 132 2.68 -12.11 -1.93
CA ASP A 132 3.24 -12.35 -3.27
C ASP A 132 2.26 -13.16 -4.13
N LEU A 133 1.34 -12.47 -4.80
CA LEU A 133 0.30 -13.13 -5.59
C LEU A 133 0.88 -13.84 -6.82
N PRO A 134 0.44 -15.07 -7.16
CA PRO A 134 0.76 -15.71 -8.42
C PRO A 134 0.34 -14.87 -9.63
N ARG A 135 1.11 -14.92 -10.73
CA ARG A 135 0.90 -14.07 -11.90
C ARG A 135 -0.52 -14.08 -12.47
N LYS A 136 -1.19 -15.24 -12.47
CA LYS A 136 -2.58 -15.36 -12.93
C LYS A 136 -3.55 -14.61 -12.03
N LEU A 137 -3.38 -14.72 -10.72
CA LEU A 137 -4.19 -14.02 -9.71
C LEU A 137 -3.96 -12.50 -9.77
N GLN A 138 -2.72 -12.05 -10.01
CA GLN A 138 -2.45 -10.63 -10.25
C GLN A 138 -3.27 -10.07 -11.42
N ILE A 139 -3.37 -10.82 -12.52
CA ILE A 139 -4.10 -10.41 -13.72
C ILE A 139 -5.60 -10.33 -13.43
N GLU A 140 -6.15 -11.35 -12.78
CA GLU A 140 -7.57 -11.42 -12.43
C GLU A 140 -7.95 -10.34 -11.42
N PHE A 141 -7.19 -10.19 -10.33
CA PHE A 141 -7.45 -9.16 -9.34
C PHE A 141 -7.33 -7.74 -9.91
N SER A 142 -6.40 -7.50 -10.84
CA SER A 142 -6.32 -6.20 -11.53
C SER A 142 -7.61 -5.87 -12.31
N GLN A 143 -8.33 -6.87 -12.82
CA GLN A 143 -9.61 -6.67 -13.48
C GLN A 143 -10.72 -6.34 -12.48
N VAL A 144 -10.71 -6.97 -11.30
CA VAL A 144 -11.64 -6.69 -10.20
C VAL A 144 -11.48 -5.24 -9.73
N VAL A 145 -10.24 -4.82 -9.43
CA VAL A 145 -9.95 -3.44 -9.03
C VAL A 145 -10.42 -2.48 -10.12
N GLN A 146 -10.07 -2.73 -11.38
CA GLN A 146 -10.49 -1.87 -12.49
C GLN A 146 -12.02 -1.77 -12.63
N ALA A 147 -12.75 -2.87 -12.48
CA ALA A 147 -14.21 -2.85 -12.55
C ALA A 147 -14.85 -2.01 -11.44
N LYS A 148 -14.32 -2.08 -10.21
CA LYS A 148 -14.76 -1.24 -9.10
C LYS A 148 -14.40 0.23 -9.32
N THR A 149 -13.18 0.53 -9.78
CA THR A 149 -12.75 1.90 -10.08
C THR A 149 -13.57 2.54 -11.21
N ASP A 150 -13.88 1.79 -12.26
CA ASP A 150 -14.68 2.29 -13.39
C ASP A 150 -16.13 2.59 -13.00
N ALA A 151 -16.68 1.89 -12.00
CA ALA A 151 -18.04 2.09 -11.50
C ALA A 151 -18.17 3.31 -10.58
N GLU A 152 -17.16 3.55 -9.73
CA GLU A 152 -17.19 4.60 -8.70
C GLU A 152 -16.53 5.90 -9.18
N GLY A 153 -15.62 5.81 -10.17
CA GLY A 153 -14.88 6.93 -10.75
C GLY A 153 -13.85 7.50 -9.78
N GLY A 154 -12.56 7.40 -10.09
CA GLY A 154 -11.53 8.01 -9.25
C GLY A 154 -10.17 7.34 -9.30
N GLU A 155 -9.33 7.70 -8.34
CA GLU A 155 -8.06 7.04 -8.04
C GLU A 155 -8.30 6.01 -6.93
N VAL A 156 -7.48 4.95 -6.86
CA VAL A 156 -7.58 3.95 -5.80
C VAL A 156 -6.31 3.99 -4.95
N THR A 157 -6.49 4.21 -3.66
CA THR A 157 -5.44 4.17 -2.65
C THR A 157 -5.00 2.74 -2.33
N SER A 158 -3.88 2.57 -1.63
CA SER A 158 -3.44 1.23 -1.20
C SER A 158 -4.45 0.57 -0.25
N ASP A 159 -4.99 1.35 0.69
CA ASP A 159 -6.00 0.87 1.64
C ASP A 159 -7.28 0.42 0.92
N GLU A 160 -7.73 1.15 -0.10
CA GLU A 160 -8.89 0.74 -0.90
C GLU A 160 -8.59 -0.54 -1.70
N ILE A 161 -7.41 -0.67 -2.29
CA ILE A 161 -6.98 -1.92 -2.95
C ILE A 161 -7.02 -3.08 -1.96
N TRP A 162 -6.59 -2.87 -0.72
CA TRP A 162 -6.66 -3.90 0.31
C TRP A 162 -8.11 -4.26 0.64
N HIS A 163 -8.99 -3.28 0.86
CA HIS A 163 -10.41 -3.55 1.10
C HIS A 163 -11.05 -4.31 -0.06
N ILE A 164 -10.72 -3.96 -1.31
CA ILE A 164 -11.20 -4.67 -2.49
C ILE A 164 -10.69 -6.11 -2.50
N PHE A 165 -9.42 -6.36 -2.12
CA PHE A 165 -8.85 -7.70 -2.02
C PHE A 165 -9.54 -8.53 -0.93
N GLN A 166 -9.76 -7.94 0.25
CA GLN A 166 -10.43 -8.61 1.35
C GLN A 166 -11.86 -8.97 0.99
N ASP A 167 -12.59 -8.03 0.37
CA ASP A 167 -13.94 -8.23 -0.10
C ASP A 167 -13.99 -9.35 -1.16
N GLU A 168 -13.07 -9.37 -2.12
CA GLU A 168 -13.08 -10.35 -3.22
C GLU A 168 -12.67 -11.77 -2.80
N TYR A 169 -11.67 -11.92 -1.93
CA TYR A 169 -11.04 -13.24 -1.66
C TYR A 169 -11.06 -13.70 -0.21
N LEU A 170 -11.26 -12.81 0.76
CA LEU A 170 -11.21 -13.18 2.17
C LEU A 170 -12.62 -13.31 2.76
N PRO A 171 -12.82 -14.21 3.74
CA PRO A 171 -14.09 -14.30 4.43
C PRO A 171 -14.43 -12.98 5.14
N ALA A 172 -15.63 -12.45 4.92
CA ALA A 172 -16.10 -11.29 5.65
C ALA A 172 -16.21 -11.59 7.16
N LEU A 173 -15.75 -10.65 7.98
CA LEU A 173 -15.84 -10.73 9.44
C LEU A 173 -17.28 -10.55 9.93
N ASP A 174 -18.05 -9.67 9.28
CA ASP A 174 -19.48 -9.48 9.53
C ASP A 174 -20.29 -10.55 8.80
N VAL A 175 -21.10 -11.31 9.56
CA VAL A 175 -21.99 -12.35 9.05
C VAL A 175 -23.00 -11.79 8.04
N ALA A 176 -23.46 -10.54 8.21
CA ALA A 176 -24.39 -9.91 7.28
C ALA A 176 -23.76 -9.51 5.94
N ALA A 177 -22.44 -9.33 5.91
CA ALA A 177 -21.65 -9.02 4.72
C ALA A 177 -20.97 -10.26 4.10
N LYS A 178 -21.15 -11.45 4.70
CA LYS A 178 -20.65 -12.72 4.13
C LYS A 178 -21.40 -13.04 2.85
N TRP A 179 -20.84 -12.64 1.73
CA TRP A 179 -21.17 -13.20 0.44
C TRP A 179 -20.36 -14.51 0.28
N GLY A 180 -21.05 -15.58 -0.10
CA GLY A 180 -20.42 -16.90 -0.19
C GLY A 180 -21.41 -18.02 0.11
N HIS A 181 -21.49 -18.98 -0.81
CA HIS A 181 -22.37 -20.13 -0.66
C HIS A 181 -21.82 -21.11 0.39
N TYR A 182 -20.51 -21.14 0.64
CA TYR A 182 -19.87 -22.11 1.52
C TYR A 182 -19.08 -21.45 2.66
N GLU A 183 -19.14 -22.02 3.86
CA GLU A 183 -18.35 -21.60 5.02
C GLU A 183 -17.90 -22.82 5.82
N ILE A 184 -16.62 -22.89 6.16
CA ILE A 184 -16.06 -24.02 6.92
C ILE A 184 -16.14 -23.72 8.42
N HIS A 185 -16.83 -24.56 9.18
CA HIS A 185 -16.90 -24.44 10.64
C HIS A 185 -15.85 -25.28 11.36
N GLN A 186 -15.58 -26.49 10.86
CA GLN A 186 -14.66 -27.42 11.50
C GLN A 186 -14.05 -28.36 10.46
N THR A 187 -12.75 -28.63 10.59
CA THR A 187 -12.05 -29.67 9.84
C THR A 187 -11.37 -30.64 10.79
N ARG A 188 -11.41 -31.93 10.46
CA ARG A 188 -10.64 -32.99 11.13
C ARG A 188 -9.96 -33.83 10.07
N SER A 189 -8.64 -33.88 10.09
CA SER A 189 -7.86 -34.74 9.21
C SER A 189 -7.25 -35.91 9.98
N ALA A 190 -7.24 -37.08 9.34
CA ALA A 190 -6.51 -38.25 9.80
C ALA A 190 -5.71 -38.85 8.63
N SER A 191 -4.49 -39.30 8.91
CA SER A 191 -3.61 -39.93 7.92
C SER A 191 -2.82 -41.05 8.57
N ASP A 192 -2.78 -42.20 7.91
CA ASP A 192 -2.07 -43.40 8.40
C ASP A 192 -0.67 -43.53 7.78
N MET A 193 -0.09 -42.43 7.27
CA MET A 193 1.25 -42.38 6.64
C MET A 193 1.42 -43.31 5.42
N ASP A 194 0.31 -43.80 4.86
CA ASP A 194 0.25 -44.63 3.66
C ASP A 194 0.00 -43.82 2.37
N GLY A 195 0.00 -42.49 2.49
CA GLY A 195 -0.29 -41.56 1.41
C GLY A 195 -1.77 -41.22 1.27
N SER A 196 -2.65 -41.77 2.12
CA SER A 196 -4.05 -41.38 2.22
C SER A 196 -4.28 -40.37 3.35
N VAL A 197 -5.19 -39.43 3.11
CA VAL A 197 -5.71 -38.47 4.09
C VAL A 197 -7.22 -38.54 4.03
N SER A 198 -7.85 -38.88 5.15
CA SER A 198 -9.29 -38.67 5.33
C SER A 198 -9.52 -37.30 5.95
N LEU A 199 -10.52 -36.59 5.44
CA LEU A 199 -10.92 -35.28 5.91
C LEU A 199 -12.41 -35.30 6.22
N GLN A 200 -12.77 -34.99 7.46
CA GLN A 200 -14.13 -34.64 7.86
C GLN A 200 -14.27 -33.12 7.93
N VAL A 201 -15.29 -32.59 7.28
CA VAL A 201 -15.57 -31.16 7.22
C VAL A 201 -17.01 -30.92 7.64
N LYS A 202 -17.19 -30.05 8.64
CA LYS A 202 -18.47 -29.43 8.94
C LYS A 202 -18.51 -28.08 8.25
N LEU A 203 -19.39 -27.92 7.27
CA LEU A 203 -19.51 -26.70 6.47
C LEU A 203 -20.96 -26.23 6.36
N ARG A 204 -21.16 -24.93 6.27
CA ARG A 204 -22.43 -24.34 5.87
C ARG A 204 -22.47 -24.25 4.34
N ALA A 205 -23.57 -24.69 3.73
CA ALA A 205 -23.89 -24.53 2.31
C ALA A 205 -25.23 -23.79 2.20
N GLY A 206 -25.20 -22.50 1.87
CA GLY A 206 -26.38 -21.63 1.98
C GLY A 206 -26.84 -21.48 3.43
N ASP A 207 -28.07 -21.88 3.74
CA ASP A 207 -28.63 -21.82 5.10
C ASP A 207 -28.48 -23.14 5.88
N GLU A 208 -27.96 -24.19 5.25
CA GLU A 208 -27.82 -25.52 5.85
C GLU A 208 -26.41 -25.78 6.35
N VAL A 209 -26.28 -26.51 7.47
CA VAL A 209 -25.00 -26.99 7.98
C VAL A 209 -24.89 -28.48 7.73
N LEU A 210 -23.88 -28.86 6.96
CA LEU A 210 -23.59 -30.22 6.52
C LEU A 210 -22.35 -30.75 7.23
N ASP A 211 -22.33 -32.06 7.47
CA ASP A 211 -21.16 -32.81 7.94
C ASP A 211 -20.82 -33.84 6.85
N THR A 212 -19.63 -33.72 6.28
CA THR A 212 -19.19 -34.53 5.14
C THR A 212 -17.78 -35.08 5.36
N SER A 213 -17.47 -36.18 4.69
CA SER A 213 -16.14 -36.79 4.72
C SER A 213 -15.68 -37.19 3.33
N ALA A 214 -14.40 -36.97 3.03
CA ALA A 214 -13.76 -37.39 1.80
C ALA A 214 -12.32 -37.85 2.04
N GLU A 215 -11.77 -38.60 1.09
CA GLU A 215 -10.40 -39.11 1.12
C GLU A 215 -9.63 -38.63 -0.11
N GLY A 216 -8.34 -38.37 0.07
CA GLY A 216 -7.46 -37.96 -1.01
C GLY A 216 -6.00 -38.27 -0.69
N ASN A 217 -5.13 -38.01 -1.66
CA ASN A 217 -3.68 -38.15 -1.49
C ASN A 217 -3.04 -37.00 -0.67
N GLY A 218 -3.86 -36.16 -0.04
CA GLY A 218 -3.46 -35.01 0.75
C GLY A 218 -4.68 -34.17 1.19
N PRO A 219 -4.52 -33.24 2.14
CA PRO A 219 -5.63 -32.47 2.70
C PRO A 219 -6.42 -31.63 1.68
N ILE A 220 -5.74 -31.11 0.64
CA ILE A 220 -6.40 -30.34 -0.43
C ILE A 220 -7.18 -31.25 -1.37
N ALA A 221 -6.68 -32.44 -1.67
CA ALA A 221 -7.38 -33.39 -2.54
C ALA A 221 -8.58 -34.05 -1.83
N ALA A 222 -8.52 -34.14 -0.51
CA ALA A 222 -9.61 -34.61 0.34
C ALA A 222 -10.66 -33.52 0.63
N PHE A 223 -10.39 -32.25 0.31
CA PHE A 223 -11.31 -31.12 0.49
C PHE A 223 -12.06 -30.82 -0.82
#